data_AF-A0A7S0H968-F1
#
_entry.id   AF-A0A7S0H968-F1
#
_cell.length_a   1.000
_cell.length_b   1.000
_cell.length_c   1.000
_cell.angle_alpha   90.00
_cell.angle_beta   90.00
_cell.angle_gamma   90.00
#
_symmetry.space_group_name_H-M   'P 1'
#
loop_
_entity.id
_entity.type
_entity.pdbx_description
1 polymer ?
#
loop_
_entity_poly.entity_id
_entity_poly.type
_entity_poly.pdbx_seq_one_letter_code
_entity_poly.pdbx_strand_id
1 'polypeptide(L)'
;AGQVLEMPAIITQKDLNSLLSLFSDDTKAIESVAQLFHRTFAKTDHFRVATALSLLIQERAISLTQRFFAFFILFDLYKSEAPGTNPFLPIFLDELQKDLQMCERKFLLNLLCYPPKDLPKKSPKEIIEQSDALTMGTEPDLIAMQEEYLKKMGNISGFLPYGFLSPPHE
;
A
#
# COMPACT_ATOMS: atom_id res chain seq x y z
N ALA A 1 14.48 25.87 -9.73
CA ALA A 1 14.14 25.09 -10.93
C ALA A 1 13.08 24.09 -10.50
N GLY A 2 11.81 24.39 -10.82
CA GLY A 2 10.70 23.49 -10.49
C GLY A 2 10.75 22.29 -11.41
N GLN A 3 11.19 21.15 -10.90
CA GLN A 3 10.89 19.87 -11.54
C GLN A 3 9.38 19.67 -11.40
N VAL A 4 8.67 20.02 -12.47
CA VAL A 4 7.38 19.42 -12.77
C VAL A 4 7.66 17.93 -12.85
N LEU A 5 7.32 17.20 -11.80
CA LEU A 5 7.26 15.74 -11.81
C LEU A 5 6.28 15.40 -12.93
N GLU A 6 6.83 15.06 -14.10
CA GLU A 6 6.06 14.56 -15.22
C GLU A 6 5.35 13.30 -14.75
N MET A 7 4.07 13.45 -14.42
CA MET A 7 3.21 12.35 -14.06
C MET A 7 3.19 11.38 -15.26
N PRO A 8 3.65 10.12 -15.14
CA PRO A 8 3.13 9.08 -16.00
C PRO A 8 1.73 8.75 -15.48
N ALA A 9 0.80 9.70 -15.56
CA ALA A 9 -0.60 9.47 -15.20
C ALA A 9 -1.27 8.69 -16.33
N ILE A 10 -1.02 7.38 -16.36
CA ILE A 10 -1.69 6.42 -17.22
C ILE A 10 -3.09 6.08 -16.65
N ILE A 11 -3.73 6.99 -15.90
CA ILE A 11 -5.09 6.81 -15.38
C ILE A 11 -5.98 7.90 -15.97
N THR A 12 -7.14 7.51 -16.51
CA THR A 12 -8.08 8.48 -17.05
C THR A 12 -8.71 9.29 -15.92
N GLN A 13 -9.14 10.52 -16.20
CA GLN A 13 -9.83 11.35 -15.20
C GLN A 13 -11.11 10.65 -14.67
N LYS A 14 -11.77 9.87 -15.52
CA LYS A 14 -12.93 9.06 -15.16
C LYS A 14 -12.56 7.96 -14.16
N ASP A 15 -11.49 7.22 -14.42
CA ASP A 15 -11.01 6.16 -13.53
C ASP A 15 -10.55 6.73 -12.18
N LEU A 16 -9.86 7.87 -12.20
CA LEU A 16 -9.45 8.58 -10.97
C LEU A 16 -10.66 8.99 -10.13
N ASN A 17 -11.67 9.62 -10.75
CA ASN A 17 -12.90 9.99 -10.05
C ASN A 17 -13.63 8.75 -9.51
N SER A 18 -13.63 7.65 -10.27
CA SER A 18 -14.24 6.39 -9.84
C SER A 18 -13.50 5.83 -8.64
N LEU A 19 -12.17 5.82 -8.65
CA LEU A 19 -11.31 5.39 -7.54
C LEU A 19 -11.55 6.24 -6.27
N LEU A 20 -11.54 7.57 -6.39
CA LEU A 20 -11.78 8.46 -5.25
C LEU A 20 -13.20 8.33 -4.70
N SER A 21 -14.19 8.02 -5.56
CA SER A 21 -15.56 7.75 -5.11
C SER A 21 -15.65 6.50 -4.22
N LEU A 22 -14.79 5.50 -4.43
CA LEU A 22 -14.72 4.29 -3.59
C LEU A 22 -14.34 4.65 -2.14
N PHE A 23 -13.49 5.66 -1.97
CA PHE A 23 -12.97 6.06 -0.67
C PHE A 23 -13.80 7.17 0.01
N SER A 24 -14.92 7.57 -0.58
CA SER A 24 -15.73 8.68 -0.06
C SER A 24 -16.47 8.34 1.23
N ASP A 25 -16.64 7.05 1.54
CA ASP A 25 -17.33 6.58 2.73
C ASP A 25 -16.37 5.79 3.63
N ASP A 26 -15.93 6.45 4.70
CA ASP A 26 -14.98 5.92 5.68
C ASP A 26 -15.63 5.04 6.76
N THR A 27 -16.95 4.79 6.66
CA THR A 27 -17.68 3.88 7.56
C THR A 27 -17.70 2.44 7.04
N LYS A 28 -17.37 2.24 5.76
CA LYS A 28 -17.32 0.91 5.15
C LYS A 28 -16.14 0.11 5.68
N ALA A 29 -16.36 -1.20 5.82
CA ALA A 29 -15.29 -2.16 6.04
C ALA A 29 -14.28 -2.11 4.89
N ILE A 30 -12.99 -2.22 5.21
CA ILE A 30 -11.91 -2.15 4.23
C ILE A 30 -12.06 -3.18 3.11
N GLU A 31 -12.46 -4.42 3.45
CA GLU A 31 -12.69 -5.46 2.45
C GLU A 31 -13.84 -5.13 1.49
N SER A 32 -14.87 -4.42 1.97
CA SER A 32 -16.01 -4.04 1.14
C SER A 32 -15.59 -3.06 0.06
N VAL A 33 -14.69 -2.13 0.38
CA VAL A 33 -14.10 -1.19 -0.58
C VAL A 33 -13.19 -1.91 -1.57
N ALA A 34 -12.39 -2.88 -1.11
CA ALA A 34 -11.56 -3.70 -2.00
C ALA A 34 -12.41 -4.55 -2.98
N GLN A 35 -13.48 -5.18 -2.50
CA GLN A 35 -14.43 -5.90 -3.36
C GLN A 35 -15.08 -4.96 -4.38
N LEU A 36 -15.41 -3.73 -3.97
CA LEU A 36 -15.96 -2.73 -4.88
C LEU A 36 -14.94 -2.30 -5.93
N PHE A 37 -13.66 -2.18 -5.56
CA PHE A 37 -12.57 -1.94 -6.50
C PHE A 37 -12.49 -3.03 -7.58
N HIS A 38 -12.49 -4.31 -7.18
CA HIS A 38 -12.46 -5.45 -8.11
C HIS A 38 -13.66 -5.47 -9.08
N ARG A 39 -14.82 -4.97 -8.64
CA ARG A 39 -16.02 -4.85 -9.48
C ARG A 39 -16.01 -3.62 -10.39
N THR A 40 -15.36 -2.54 -9.95
CA THR A 40 -15.32 -1.26 -10.67
C THR A 40 -14.32 -1.28 -11.80
N PHE A 41 -13.17 -1.92 -11.60
CA PHE A 41 -12.08 -1.98 -12.59
C PHE A 41 -11.90 -3.40 -13.11
N ALA A 42 -11.70 -3.55 -14.42
CA ALA A 42 -11.38 -4.83 -15.01
C ALA A 42 -9.99 -5.31 -14.56
N LYS A 43 -9.79 -6.63 -14.49
CA LYS A 43 -8.51 -7.23 -14.06
C LYS A 43 -7.30 -6.74 -14.87
N THR A 44 -7.50 -6.43 -16.15
CA THR A 44 -6.48 -5.86 -17.05
C THR A 44 -6.04 -4.45 -16.65
N ASP A 45 -6.90 -3.69 -15.97
CA ASP A 45 -6.62 -2.33 -15.53
C ASP A 45 -6.12 -2.27 -14.08
N HIS A 46 -6.23 -3.36 -13.31
CA HIS A 46 -5.86 -3.39 -11.88
C HIS A 46 -4.44 -2.91 -11.63
N PHE A 47 -3.46 -3.40 -12.39
CA PHE A 47 -2.07 -2.96 -12.23
C PHE A 47 -1.93 -1.45 -12.47
N ARG A 48 -2.52 -0.95 -13.55
CA ARG A 48 -2.46 0.47 -13.94
C ARG A 48 -3.09 1.37 -12.87
N VAL A 49 -4.28 1.01 -12.38
CA VAL A 49 -4.98 1.76 -11.33
C VAL A 49 -4.25 1.65 -9.99
N ALA A 50 -3.67 0.48 -9.67
CA ALA A 50 -2.84 0.29 -8.49
C ALA A 50 -1.54 1.13 -8.54
N THR A 51 -0.92 1.30 -9.70
CA THR A 51 0.20 2.22 -9.89
C THR A 51 -0.21 3.68 -9.65
N ALA A 52 -1.37 4.10 -10.14
CA ALA A 52 -1.88 5.44 -9.82
C ALA A 52 -2.14 5.59 -8.31
N LEU A 53 -2.70 4.56 -7.68
CA LEU A 53 -2.97 4.53 -6.25
C LEU A 53 -1.68 4.62 -5.40
N SER A 54 -0.60 3.94 -5.81
CA SER A 54 0.68 4.07 -5.13
C SER A 54 1.26 5.48 -5.19
N LEU A 55 1.10 6.16 -6.33
CA LEU A 55 1.52 7.56 -6.46
C LEU A 55 0.71 8.47 -5.53
N LEU A 56 -0.62 8.27 -5.44
CA LEU A 56 -1.47 9.03 -4.51
C LEU A 56 -1.04 8.84 -3.05
N ILE A 57 -0.62 7.63 -2.68
CA ILE A 57 -0.05 7.33 -1.36
C ILE A 57 1.26 8.11 -1.16
N GLN A 58 2.21 7.98 -2.09
CA GLN A 58 3.54 8.58 -1.98
C GLN A 58 3.50 10.11 -1.92
N GLU A 59 2.66 10.74 -2.76
CA GLU A 59 2.48 12.20 -2.84
C GLU A 59 1.59 12.77 -1.71
N ARG A 60 1.11 11.94 -0.77
CA ARG A 60 0.17 12.33 0.30
C ARG A 60 -1.08 13.04 -0.23
N ALA A 61 -1.51 12.69 -1.44
CA ALA A 61 -2.64 13.32 -2.14
C ALA A 61 -4.02 12.81 -1.66
N ILE A 62 -4.05 11.80 -0.80
CA ILE A 62 -5.25 11.20 -0.21
C ILE A 62 -5.17 11.23 1.32
N SER A 63 -6.32 11.29 1.99
CA SER A 63 -6.40 11.39 3.45
C SER A 63 -5.97 10.10 4.15
N LEU A 64 -5.70 10.16 5.46
CA LEU A 64 -5.37 8.98 6.28
C LEU A 64 -6.36 7.82 6.11
N THR A 65 -7.67 8.10 6.17
CA THR A 65 -8.71 7.07 6.05
C THR A 65 -8.72 6.42 4.66
N GLN A 66 -8.49 7.23 3.62
CA GLN A 66 -8.37 6.75 2.25
C GLN A 66 -7.10 5.92 2.04
N ARG A 67 -6.00 6.26 2.74
CA ARG A 67 -4.75 5.50 2.70
C ARG A 67 -4.92 4.08 3.23
N PHE A 68 -5.72 3.86 4.26
CA PHE A 68 -6.03 2.50 4.73
C PHE A 68 -6.68 1.64 3.64
N PHE A 69 -7.68 2.18 2.94
CA PHE A 69 -8.27 1.50 1.79
C PHE A 69 -7.26 1.27 0.68
N ALA A 70 -6.43 2.27 0.40
CA ALA A 70 -5.44 2.23 -0.67
C ALA A 70 -4.40 1.11 -0.45
N PHE A 71 -3.77 1.08 0.73
CA PHE A 71 -2.81 0.04 1.09
C PHE A 71 -3.45 -1.34 1.10
N PHE A 72 -4.67 -1.48 1.61
CA PHE A 72 -5.34 -2.76 1.60
C PHE A 72 -5.63 -3.26 0.18
N ILE A 73 -6.03 -2.39 -0.76
CA ILE A 73 -6.22 -2.77 -2.16
C ILE A 73 -4.91 -3.27 -2.77
N LEU A 74 -3.81 -2.55 -2.56
CA LEU A 74 -2.49 -2.96 -3.06
C LEU A 74 -2.04 -4.31 -2.47
N PHE A 75 -2.38 -4.58 -1.21
CA PHE A 75 -2.14 -5.87 -0.57
C PHE A 75 -3.06 -6.97 -1.14
N ASP A 76 -4.37 -6.70 -1.23
CA ASP A 76 -5.40 -7.66 -1.61
C ASP A 76 -5.23 -8.17 -3.04
N LEU A 77 -4.72 -7.32 -3.94
CA LEU A 77 -4.42 -7.70 -5.32
C LEU A 77 -3.37 -8.81 -5.45
N TYR A 78 -2.43 -8.89 -4.50
CA TYR A 78 -1.28 -9.80 -4.56
C TYR A 78 -1.21 -10.77 -3.39
N LYS A 79 -2.17 -10.74 -2.45
CA LYS A 79 -2.18 -11.62 -1.25
C LYS A 79 -2.22 -13.12 -1.60
N SER A 80 -2.74 -13.47 -2.77
CA SER A 80 -2.86 -14.85 -3.26
C SER A 80 -1.80 -15.22 -4.30
N GLU A 81 -0.95 -14.26 -4.69
CA GLU A 81 0.13 -14.48 -5.65
C GLU A 81 1.36 -15.08 -4.94
N ALA A 82 2.30 -15.62 -5.72
CA ALA A 82 3.51 -16.19 -5.15
C ALA A 82 4.34 -15.11 -4.39
N PRO A 83 5.00 -15.46 -3.27
CA PRO A 83 5.89 -14.54 -2.57
C PRO A 83 6.93 -13.92 -3.52
N GLY A 84 7.11 -12.60 -3.46
CA GLY A 84 8.03 -11.88 -4.35
C GLY A 84 7.40 -11.38 -5.66
N THR A 85 6.13 -11.66 -5.93
CA THR A 85 5.43 -11.20 -7.14
C THR A 85 4.78 -9.83 -6.98
N ASN A 86 4.57 -9.36 -5.73
CA ASN A 86 3.94 -8.08 -5.46
C ASN A 86 4.88 -6.92 -5.85
N PRO A 87 4.57 -6.15 -6.91
CA PRO A 87 5.42 -5.03 -7.35
C PRO A 87 5.27 -3.79 -6.44
N PHE A 88 4.24 -3.76 -5.59
CA PHE A 88 3.94 -2.64 -4.71
C PHE A 88 4.52 -2.79 -3.31
N LEU A 89 5.09 -3.95 -2.95
CA LEU A 89 5.67 -4.17 -1.62
C LEU A 89 6.70 -3.09 -1.21
N PRO A 90 7.58 -2.59 -2.11
CA PRO A 90 8.47 -1.47 -1.83
C PRO A 90 7.78 -0.23 -1.25
N ILE A 91 6.57 0.08 -1.71
CA ILE A 91 5.83 1.26 -1.23
C ILE A 91 5.42 1.07 0.23
N PHE A 92 5.09 -0.14 0.66
CA PHE A 92 4.78 -0.40 2.07
C PHE A 92 6.02 -0.21 2.95
N LEU A 93 7.17 -0.71 2.51
CA LEU A 93 8.43 -0.63 3.24
C LEU A 93 8.94 0.82 3.31
N ASP A 94 8.91 1.54 2.19
CA ASP A 94 9.28 2.96 2.10
C ASP A 94 8.37 3.82 3.00
N GLU A 95 7.07 3.57 2.99
CA GLU A 95 6.15 4.29 3.88
C GLU A 95 6.40 3.94 5.36
N LEU A 96 6.73 2.70 5.71
CA LEU A 96 7.11 2.30 7.07
C LEU A 96 8.43 2.93 7.55
N GLN A 97 9.31 3.34 6.65
CA GLN A 97 10.53 4.08 6.99
C GLN A 97 10.26 5.58 7.24
N LYS A 98 9.11 6.10 6.79
CA LYS A 98 8.71 7.49 7.02
C LYS A 98 8.05 7.66 8.39
N ASP A 99 7.95 8.91 8.83
CA ASP A 99 7.18 9.28 10.01
C ASP A 99 5.67 9.13 9.70
N LEU A 100 5.11 7.98 10.09
CA LEU A 100 3.69 7.67 9.96
C LEU A 100 2.99 7.83 11.30
N GLN A 101 1.69 8.13 11.24
CA GLN A 101 0.85 8.03 12.43
C GLN A 101 0.85 6.60 12.96
N MET A 102 0.83 6.45 14.30
CA MET A 102 0.89 5.15 14.97
C MET A 102 -0.14 4.15 14.43
N CYS A 103 -1.37 4.59 14.18
CA CYS A 103 -2.44 3.76 13.64
C CYS A 103 -2.13 3.26 12.23
N GLU A 104 -1.51 4.11 11.40
CA GLU A 104 -1.08 3.78 10.05
C GLU A 104 0.08 2.77 10.05
N ARG A 105 1.09 3.04 10.87
CA ARG A 105 2.24 2.13 11.04
C ARG A 105 1.77 0.73 11.46
N LYS A 106 0.94 0.64 12.51
CA LYS A 106 0.38 -0.63 12.99
C LYS A 106 -0.44 -1.35 11.92
N PHE A 107 -1.22 -0.62 11.14
CA PHE A 107 -2.00 -1.20 10.06
C PHE A 107 -1.10 -1.84 9.00
N LEU A 108 -0.07 -1.13 8.53
CA LEU A 108 0.88 -1.67 7.55
C LEU A 108 1.63 -2.89 8.07
N LEU A 109 2.13 -2.83 9.31
CA LEU A 109 2.81 -3.96 9.95
C LEU A 109 1.90 -5.19 10.04
N ASN A 110 0.63 -4.99 10.42
CA ASN A 110 -0.36 -6.05 10.43
C ASN A 110 -0.55 -6.63 9.03
N LEU A 111 -0.68 -5.82 7.98
CA LEU A 111 -0.83 -6.35 6.62
C LEU A 111 0.37 -7.19 6.16
N LEU A 112 1.60 -6.74 6.45
CA LEU A 112 2.80 -7.39 5.95
C LEU A 112 3.21 -8.64 6.75
N CYS A 113 3.16 -8.57 8.08
CA CYS A 113 3.68 -9.64 8.94
C CYS A 113 2.60 -10.62 9.38
N TYR A 114 1.44 -10.11 9.83
CA TYR A 114 0.42 -10.93 10.44
C TYR A 114 -0.99 -10.37 10.21
N PRO A 115 -1.57 -10.51 9.01
CA PRO A 115 -2.86 -9.92 8.69
C PRO A 115 -3.95 -10.56 9.55
N PRO A 116 -4.54 -9.84 10.52
CA PRO A 116 -5.59 -10.37 11.37
C PRO A 116 -6.83 -10.67 10.52
N LYS A 117 -7.49 -11.81 10.75
CA LYS A 117 -8.68 -12.19 9.97
C LYS A 117 -9.84 -11.20 10.08
N ASP A 118 -9.87 -10.40 11.15
CA ASP A 118 -10.91 -9.39 11.38
C ASP A 118 -10.46 -7.98 11.00
N LEU A 119 -9.20 -7.76 10.63
CA LEU A 119 -8.74 -6.45 10.14
C LEU A 119 -9.50 -6.00 8.87
N PRO A 120 -9.75 -6.86 7.87
CA PRO A 120 -10.48 -6.46 6.66
C PRO A 120 -11.93 -6.05 6.94
N LYS A 121 -12.53 -6.56 8.02
CA LYS A 121 -13.92 -6.27 8.42
C LYS A 121 -14.08 -4.92 9.10
N LYS A 122 -12.98 -4.30 9.53
CA LYS A 122 -12.99 -3.02 10.24
C LYS A 122 -13.06 -1.86 9.25
N SER A 123 -13.70 -0.78 9.69
CA SER A 123 -13.63 0.52 9.04
C SER A 123 -12.34 1.27 9.41
N PRO A 124 -11.91 2.24 8.59
CA PRO A 124 -10.84 3.18 8.94
C PRO A 124 -10.96 3.79 10.33
N LYS A 125 -12.18 4.17 10.75
CA LYS A 125 -12.44 4.76 12.06
C LYS A 125 -12.13 3.80 13.20
N GLU A 126 -12.62 2.56 13.10
CA GLU A 126 -12.35 1.52 14.10
C GLU A 126 -10.86 1.19 14.21
N ILE A 127 -10.11 1.23 13.10
CA ILE A 127 -8.67 0.98 13.11
C ILE A 127 -7.93 2.10 13.84
N ILE A 128 -8.34 3.35 13.64
CA ILE A 128 -7.76 4.49 14.35
C ILE A 128 -8.02 4.35 15.86
N GLU A 129 -9.27 4.11 16.26
CA GLU A 129 -9.65 3.99 17.68
C GLU A 129 -8.94 2.83 18.41
N GLN A 130 -8.80 1.67 17.75
CA GLN A 130 -8.14 0.51 18.37
C GLN A 130 -6.63 0.65 18.48
N SER A 131 -6.03 1.46 17.62
CA SER A 131 -4.59 1.68 17.61
C SER A 131 -4.11 2.54 18.78
N ASP A 132 -5.00 3.37 19.36
CA ASP A 132 -4.73 4.14 20.59
C ASP A 132 -4.61 3.23 21.83
N ALA A 133 -5.29 2.08 21.84
CA ALA A 133 -5.43 1.24 23.04
C ALA A 133 -4.31 0.20 23.26
N LEU A 134 -3.44 -0.06 22.28
CA LEU A 134 -2.43 -1.13 22.34
C LEU A 134 -1.00 -0.57 22.39
N THR A 135 -0.20 -0.97 23.39
CA THR A 135 1.25 -0.72 23.41
C THR A 135 1.97 -1.66 22.43
N MET A 136 2.97 -1.13 21.72
CA MET A 136 3.74 -1.85 20.70
C MET A 136 4.41 -3.11 21.29
N GLY A 137 4.20 -4.25 20.66
CA GLY A 137 5.14 -5.39 20.77
C GLY A 137 6.43 -5.08 19.99
N THR A 138 7.39 -6.00 20.01
CA THR A 138 8.64 -5.87 19.27
C THR A 138 8.36 -5.56 17.79
N GLU A 139 8.80 -4.39 17.33
CA GLU A 139 8.63 -3.99 15.95
C GLU A 139 9.48 -4.91 15.05
N PRO A 140 8.95 -5.42 13.93
CA PRO A 140 9.73 -6.24 13.02
C PRO A 140 10.87 -5.43 12.39
N ASP A 141 12.00 -6.08 12.15
CA ASP A 141 13.16 -5.46 11.51
C ASP A 141 12.86 -5.19 10.03
N LEU A 142 12.56 -3.91 9.73
CA LEU A 142 12.20 -3.46 8.39
C LEU A 142 13.34 -3.64 7.38
N ILE A 143 14.60 -3.53 7.83
CA ILE A 143 15.78 -3.69 6.98
C ILE A 143 15.90 -5.15 6.57
N ALA A 144 15.81 -6.07 7.53
CA ALA A 144 15.85 -7.50 7.23
C ALA A 144 14.71 -7.94 6.27
N MET A 145 13.52 -7.37 6.42
CA MET A 145 12.40 -7.63 5.50
C MET A 145 12.68 -7.14 4.08
N GLN A 146 13.29 -5.96 3.95
CA GLN A 146 13.67 -5.40 2.66
C GLN A 146 14.76 -6.24 1.98
N GLU A 147 15.77 -6.66 2.72
CA GLU A 147 16.83 -7.55 2.22
C GLU A 147 16.29 -8.90 1.76
N GLU A 148 15.39 -9.51 2.54
CA GLU A 148 14.75 -10.77 2.14
C GLU A 148 13.92 -10.60 0.87
N TYR A 149 13.18 -9.48 0.75
CA TYR A 149 12.43 -9.17 -0.45
C TYR A 149 13.34 -9.00 -1.67
N LEU A 150 14.42 -8.21 -1.53
CA LEU A 150 15.40 -8.01 -2.60
C LEU A 150 16.09 -9.32 -2.98
N LYS A 151 16.35 -10.23 -2.04
CA LYS A 151 16.88 -11.56 -2.32
C LYS A 151 15.90 -12.43 -3.10
N LYS A 152 14.60 -12.34 -2.79
CA LYS A 152 13.53 -13.05 -3.53
C LYS A 152 13.31 -12.46 -4.93
N MET A 153 13.43 -11.14 -5.09
CA MET A 153 13.30 -10.44 -6.38
C MET A 153 14.55 -10.49 -7.25
N GLY A 154 15.75 -10.48 -6.68
CA GLY A 154 17.03 -10.52 -7.41
C GLY A 154 17.26 -11.81 -8.19
N ASN A 155 16.42 -12.82 -7.98
CA ASN A 155 16.35 -14.02 -8.81
C ASN A 155 15.52 -13.80 -10.10
N ILE A 156 14.91 -12.63 -10.26
CA ILE A 156 14.12 -12.19 -11.41
C ILE A 156 14.88 -11.00 -12.02
N SER A 157 15.76 -11.27 -12.97
CA SER A 157 16.57 -10.26 -13.64
C SER A 157 15.68 -9.16 -14.25
N GLY A 158 15.65 -7.96 -13.67
CA GLY A 158 15.26 -6.75 -14.41
C GLY A 158 14.22 -5.79 -13.83
N PHE A 159 13.82 -5.87 -12.55
CA PHE A 159 12.88 -4.88 -11.99
C PHE A 159 13.30 -4.39 -10.60
N LEU A 160 14.18 -3.39 -10.54
CA LEU A 160 14.33 -2.56 -9.36
C LEU A 160 13.48 -1.29 -9.57
N PRO A 161 12.38 -1.09 -8.82
CA PRO A 161 11.66 0.18 -8.89
C PRO A 161 12.56 1.31 -8.37
N TYR A 162 12.50 2.44 -9.07
CA TYR A 162 13.25 3.67 -8.79
C TYR A 162 13.12 4.06 -7.30
N GLY A 163 14.22 3.96 -6.55
CA GLY A 163 14.27 4.35 -5.14
C GLY A 163 15.30 3.58 -4.31
N PHE A 164 15.63 2.34 -4.69
CA PHE A 164 16.63 1.56 -3.98
C PHE A 164 18.03 1.83 -4.53
N LEU A 165 18.64 2.93 -4.07
CA LEU A 165 20.09 3.06 -4.08
C LEU A 165 20.66 1.87 -3.30
N SER A 166 21.40 1.01 -4.00
CA SER A 166 22.24 0.00 -3.37
C SER A 166 23.08 0.68 -2.28
N PRO A 167 23.22 0.08 -1.08
CA PRO A 167 24.21 0.58 -0.15
C PRO A 167 25.58 0.53 -0.84
N PRO A 168 26.44 1.56 -0.65
CA PRO A 168 27.77 1.53 -1.20
C PRO A 168 28.49 0.31 -0.64
N HIS A 169 28.93 -0.58 -1.53
CA HIS A 169 29.85 -1.63 -1.17
C HIS A 169 31.16 -0.98 -0.72
N GLU A 170 31.51 -1.17 0.54
CA GLU A 170 32.87 -0.97 1.06
C GLU A 170 33.70 -2.23 0.82
#